data_AF-A0A821LWA0-F1
#
_entry.id   AF-A0A821LWA0-F1
#
_cell.length_a   1.000
_cell.length_b   1.000
_cell.length_c   1.000
_cell.angle_alpha   90.00
_cell.angle_beta   90.00
_cell.angle_gamma   90.00
#
_symmetry.space_group_name_H-M   'P 1'
#
loop_
_entity.id
_entity.type
_entity.pdbx_description
1 polymer ?
#
loop_
_entity_poly.entity_id
_entity_poly.type
_entity_poly.pdbx_seq_one_letter_code
_entity_poly.pdbx_strand_id
1 'polypeptide(L)'
;MNGHNSEESKLLFQCLPKTIVPTHYDLTIQPHLDKFTFNGNVNIHLQVKESTSSIVLYATELEVDNAKLKSISNDEQTGKIDYYEK
;
A
#
# COMPACT_ATOMS: atom_id res chain seq x y z
N MET A 1 -11.83 -5.45 -43.47
CA MET A 1 -13.19 -5.23 -42.96
C MET A 1 -13.30 -5.99 -41.64
N ASN A 2 -13.90 -5.33 -40.66
CA ASN A 2 -13.60 -5.44 -39.23
C ASN A 2 -14.11 -6.73 -38.56
N GLY A 3 -13.38 -7.15 -37.52
CA GLY A 3 -13.87 -7.98 -36.43
C GLY A 3 -13.24 -7.50 -35.13
N HIS A 4 -13.92 -6.54 -34.49
CA HIS A 4 -13.51 -5.83 -33.30
C HIS A 4 -13.35 -6.73 -32.05
N ASN A 5 -12.31 -6.42 -31.28
CA ASN A 5 -12.29 -6.29 -29.82
C ASN A 5 -12.50 -7.57 -28.97
N SER A 6 -11.39 -8.23 -28.62
CA SER A 6 -11.31 -9.18 -27.50
C SER A 6 -10.38 -8.73 -26.38
N GLU A 7 -9.99 -7.46 -26.35
CA GLU A 7 -9.18 -6.87 -25.28
C GLU A 7 -10.02 -6.13 -24.22
N GLU A 8 -11.32 -6.43 -24.12
CA GLU A 8 -12.07 -6.19 -22.89
C GLU A 8 -11.74 -7.27 -21.85
N SER A 9 -10.45 -7.39 -21.50
CA SER A 9 -10.05 -8.16 -20.33
C SER A 9 -10.32 -7.32 -19.09
N LYS A 10 -11.62 -7.31 -18.73
CA LYS A 10 -12.15 -7.41 -17.38
C LYS A 10 -11.32 -6.64 -16.35
N LEU A 11 -11.80 -5.45 -15.97
CA LEU A 11 -11.32 -4.69 -14.81
C LEU A 11 -11.01 -5.65 -13.65
N LEU A 12 -9.73 -5.98 -13.51
CA LEU A 12 -9.25 -6.85 -12.46
C LEU A 12 -9.39 -6.01 -11.19
N PHE A 13 -10.37 -6.31 -10.36
CA PHE A 13 -10.29 -5.95 -8.95
C PHE A 13 -9.04 -6.63 -8.41
N GLN A 14 -7.92 -5.91 -8.43
CA GLN A 14 -6.61 -6.42 -8.07
C GLN A 14 -6.63 -6.72 -6.58
N CYS A 15 -6.92 -7.97 -6.21
CA CYS A 15 -6.86 -8.41 -4.83
C CYS A 15 -5.40 -8.42 -4.36
N LEU A 16 -5.14 -7.88 -3.18
CA LEU A 16 -3.81 -7.92 -2.59
C LEU A 16 -3.38 -9.38 -2.31
N PRO A 17 -2.07 -9.69 -2.40
CA PRO A 17 -1.54 -10.98 -1.98
C PRO A 17 -1.92 -11.29 -0.53
N LYS A 18 -2.27 -12.55 -0.25
CA LYS A 18 -2.66 -13.01 1.10
C LYS A 18 -1.46 -13.31 2.01
N THR A 19 -0.24 -13.04 1.53
CA THR A 19 1.03 -13.31 2.21
C THR A 19 1.22 -12.45 3.46
N ILE A 20 0.57 -11.29 3.51
CA ILE A 20 0.63 -10.34 4.62
C ILE A 20 -0.79 -9.97 5.04
N VAL A 21 -1.04 -10.00 6.34
CA VAL A 21 -2.33 -9.60 6.92
C VAL A 21 -2.11 -8.46 7.91
N PRO A 22 -2.66 -7.26 7.64
CA PRO A 22 -2.62 -6.17 8.61
C PRO A 22 -3.49 -6.52 9.84
N THR A 23 -2.98 -6.20 11.02
CA THR A 23 -3.63 -6.50 12.31
C THR A 23 -4.06 -5.22 13.03
N HIS A 24 -3.34 -4.12 12.86
CA HIS A 24 -3.66 -2.83 13.47
C HIS A 24 -3.19 -1.66 12.61
N TYR A 25 -3.92 -0.55 12.67
CA TYR A 25 -3.59 0.70 11.98
C TYR A 25 -3.60 1.85 12.97
N ASP A 26 -2.45 2.52 13.09
CA ASP A 26 -2.35 3.81 13.77
C ASP A 26 -2.36 4.90 12.71
N LEU A 27 -3.46 5.66 12.64
CA LEU A 27 -3.68 6.70 11.65
C LEU A 27 -3.64 8.07 12.32
N THR A 28 -2.78 8.94 11.81
CA THR A 28 -2.77 10.37 12.15
C THR A 28 -3.03 11.17 10.88
N ILE A 29 -4.04 12.03 10.91
CA ILE A 29 -4.40 12.90 9.79
C ILE A 29 -4.42 14.34 10.29
N GLN A 30 -3.71 15.21 9.60
CA GLN A 30 -3.68 16.64 9.83
C GLN A 30 -4.27 17.36 8.61
N PRO A 31 -5.55 17.75 8.66
CA PRO A 31 -6.19 18.47 7.56
C PRO A 31 -5.75 19.94 7.51
N HIS A 32 -5.55 20.45 6.30
CA HIS A 32 -5.26 21.85 6.01
C HIS A 32 -6.45 22.47 5.25
N LEU A 33 -7.39 23.05 6.01
CA LEU A 33 -8.66 23.53 5.46
C LEU A 33 -8.52 24.71 4.51
N ASP A 34 -7.47 25.53 4.65
CA ASP A 34 -7.21 26.67 3.77
C ASP A 34 -6.82 26.24 2.34
N LYS A 35 -6.16 25.08 2.23
CA LYS A 35 -5.63 24.54 0.97
C LYS A 35 -6.43 23.34 0.45
N PHE A 36 -7.40 22.86 1.24
CA PHE A 36 -8.13 21.61 0.99
C PHE A 36 -7.20 20.40 0.79
N THR A 37 -6.08 20.37 1.52
CA THR A 37 -5.13 19.25 1.53
C THR A 37 -5.04 18.61 2.90
N PHE A 38 -4.31 17.52 3.02
CA PHE A 38 -3.97 16.92 4.31
C PHE A 38 -2.57 16.35 4.28
N ASN A 39 -1.97 16.28 5.46
CA ASN A 39 -0.78 15.49 5.72
C ASN A 39 -1.17 14.38 6.68
N GLY A 40 -0.46 13.26 6.65
CA GLY A 40 -0.77 12.17 7.55
C GLY A 40 0.38 11.20 7.73
N ASN A 41 0.27 10.39 8.76
CA ASN A 41 1.14 9.25 8.99
C ASN A 41 0.28 8.02 9.28
N VAL A 42 0.70 6.89 8.72
CA VAL A 42 0.12 5.60 8.99
C VAL A 42 1.21 4.65 9.48
N ASN A 43 0.98 4.02 10.63
CA ASN A 43 1.75 2.84 11.04
C ASN A 43 0.84 1.61 10.90
N ILE A 44 1.29 0.64 10.11
CA ILE A 44 0.54 -0.59 9.82
C ILE A 44 1.25 -1.73 10.53
N HIS A 45 0.61 -2.29 11.56
CA HIS A 45 1.05 -3.54 12.14
C HIS A 45 0.58 -4.67 11.24
N LEU A 46 1.49 -5.55 10.86
CA LEU A 46 1.23 -6.61 9.90
C LEU A 46 1.83 -7.94 10.36
N GLN A 47 1.14 -9.02 10.03
CA GLN A 47 1.60 -10.38 10.22
C GLN A 47 1.98 -10.96 8.86
N VAL A 48 3.24 -11.37 8.72
CA VAL A 48 3.74 -12.09 7.54
C VAL A 48 3.39 -13.57 7.71
N LYS A 49 2.49 -14.08 6.85
CA LYS A 49 2.09 -15.50 6.84
C LYS A 49 3.07 -16.36 6.05
N GLU A 50 3.65 -15.80 5.00
CA GLU A 50 4.57 -16.46 4.10
C GLU A 50 5.73 -15.52 3.80
N SER A 51 6.97 -16.03 3.79
CA SER A 51 8.16 -15.23 3.48
C SER A 51 7.99 -14.52 2.14
N THR A 52 8.07 -13.20 2.16
CA THR A 52 7.90 -12.37 0.97
C THR A 52 8.90 -11.22 0.98
N SER A 53 9.35 -10.84 -0.21
CA SER A 53 10.29 -9.73 -0.42
C SER A 53 9.60 -8.39 -0.65
N SER A 54 8.26 -8.38 -0.80
CA SER A 54 7.51 -7.21 -1.23
C SER A 54 6.20 -7.09 -0.45
N ILE A 55 5.88 -5.86 -0.06
CA ILE A 55 4.64 -5.52 0.63
C ILE A 55 3.83 -4.63 -0.30
N VAL A 56 2.65 -5.10 -0.73
CA VAL A 56 1.78 -4.35 -1.65
C VAL A 56 0.59 -3.81 -0.85
N LEU A 57 0.35 -2.50 -0.98
CA LEU A 57 -0.72 -1.77 -0.29
C LEU A 57 -1.47 -0.91 -1.33
N TYR A 58 -2.70 -0.54 -1.01
CA TYR A 58 -3.42 0.46 -1.81
C TYR A 58 -3.03 1.87 -1.36
N ALA A 59 -2.72 2.73 -2.34
CA ALA A 59 -2.46 4.15 -2.15
C ALA A 59 -3.06 4.92 -3.33
N THR A 60 -4.37 5.18 -3.27
CA THR A 60 -5.09 5.91 -4.33
C THR A 60 -5.11 7.39 -3.99
N GLU A 61 -4.66 8.23 -4.93
CA GLU A 61 -4.62 9.70 -4.77
C GLU A 61 -3.79 10.17 -3.56
N LEU A 62 -2.75 9.42 -3.20
CA LEU A 62 -1.82 9.74 -2.11
C LEU A 62 -0.39 9.88 -2.64
N GLU A 63 0.26 10.99 -2.32
CA GLU A 63 1.71 11.13 -2.49
C GLU A 63 2.40 10.54 -1.24
N VAL A 64 3.29 9.57 -1.44
CA VAL A 64 4.01 8.91 -0.33
C VAL A 64 5.40 9.51 -0.18
N ASP A 65 5.55 10.42 0.80
CA ASP A 65 6.83 11.08 1.09
C ASP A 65 7.93 10.11 1.57
N ASN A 66 7.56 9.14 2.41
CA ASN A 66 8.51 8.22 3.03
C ASN A 66 7.84 6.92 3.47
N ALA A 67 8.63 5.85 3.44
CA ALA A 67 8.25 4.51 3.79
C ALA A 67 9.37 3.81 4.58
N LYS A 68 9.03 3.23 5.74
CA LYS A 68 9.99 2.47 6.54
C LYS A 68 9.36 1.20 7.05
N LEU A 69 10.10 0.11 6.96
CA LEU A 69 9.75 -1.15 7.59
C LEU A 69 10.52 -1.26 8.91
N LYS A 70 9.81 -1.64 9.98
CA LYS A 70 10.39 -1.94 11.28
C LYS A 70 9.92 -3.32 11.71
N SER A 71 10.84 -4.15 12.20
CA SER A 71 10.46 -5.37 12.89
C SER A 71 10.04 -5.01 14.32
N ILE A 72 8.95 -5.60 14.81
CA ILE A 72 8.49 -5.44 16.20
C ILE A 72 9.29 -6.38 17.15
N SER A 73 10.12 -7.26 16.60
CA SER A 73 11.25 -7.84 17.33
C SER A 73 12.22 -6.71 17.68
N ASN A 74 12.84 -6.70 18.86
CA ASN A 74 13.85 -5.70 19.26
C ASN A 74 15.14 -5.67 18.38
N ASP A 75 15.09 -6.20 17.17
CA ASP A 75 16.16 -6.16 16.16
C ASP A 75 15.61 -5.53 14.88
N GLU A 76 16.20 -4.38 14.53
CA GLU A 76 15.89 -3.59 13.34
C GLU A 76 16.15 -4.39 12.06
N GLN A 77 15.12 -4.59 11.24
CA GLN A 77 15.27 -5.28 9.95
C GLN A 77 14.70 -4.42 8.82
N THR A 78 15.59 -3.93 7.96
CA THR A 78 15.28 -3.12 6.79
C THR A 78 14.76 -3.99 5.64
N GLY A 79 13.51 -3.77 5.23
CA GLY A 79 12.94 -4.35 3.99
C GLY A 79 12.78 -3.28 2.91
N LYS A 80 12.97 -3.66 1.64
CA LYS A 80 12.64 -2.81 0.49
C LYS A 80 11.13 -2.68 0.37
N ILE A 81 10.65 -1.46 0.18
CA ILE A 81 9.22 -1.17 -0.05
C ILE A 81 9.11 -0.61 -1.47
N ASP A 82 8.36 -1.30 -2.32
CA ASP A 82 8.07 -0.90 -3.70
C ASP A 82 6.61 -0.39 -3.76
N TYR A 83 6.41 0.81 -4.32
CA TYR A 83 5.09 1.44 -4.49
C TYR A 83 4.69 1.47 -5.98
N TYR A 84 3.40 1.30 -6.26
CA TYR A 84 2.82 1.46 -7.59
C TYR A 84 1.83 2.64 -7.59
N GLU A 85 2.05 3.61 -8.47
CA GLU A 85 1.08 4.65 -8.83
C GLU A 85 0.41 4.29 -10.17
N LYS A 86 -0.86 4.69 -10.35
CA LYS A 86 -1.59 4.59 -11.62
C LYS A 86 -1.75 5.97 -12.23
#